data_AF-A0A0F9M8J8-F1
#
_entry.id   AF-A0A0F9M8J8-F1
#
_cell.length_a   1.000
_cell.length_b   1.000
_cell.length_c   1.000
_cell.angle_alpha   90.00
_cell.angle_beta   90.00
_cell.angle_gamma   90.00
#
_symmetry.space_group_name_H-M   'P 1'
#
loop_
_entity.id
_entity.type
_entity.pdbx_description
1 polymer ?
#
loop_
_entity_poly.entity_id
_entity_poly.type
_entity_poly.pdbx_seq_one_letter_code
_entity_poly.pdbx_strand_id
1 'polypeptide(L)'
;RPDRVIAKTGPDRVIINDAGEGIPPDKALKMEITPDIIFIRNDGWSLGAPQKFESIAHKMWEGDWEYFVRFPEKMIRSITEYE
;
A
#
# COMPACT_ATOMS: atom_id res chain seq x y z
N ARG A 1 5.32 12.39 10.43
CA ARG A 1 5.97 11.84 9.23
C ARG A 1 5.32 10.46 8.98
N PRO A 2 4.92 10.16 7.74
CA PRO A 2 4.24 8.89 7.41
C PRO A 2 5.08 7.64 7.71
N ASP A 3 6.41 7.80 7.80
CA ASP A 3 7.43 6.82 8.21
C ASP A 3 7.14 6.02 9.48
N ARG A 4 6.74 6.68 10.56
CA ARG A 4 6.53 6.01 11.85
C ARG A 4 5.18 5.32 11.96
N VAL A 5 4.20 5.74 11.16
CA VAL A 5 2.83 5.22 11.27
C VAL A 5 2.73 3.93 10.48
N ILE A 6 3.06 3.94 9.19
CA ILE A 6 2.84 2.76 8.33
C ILE A 6 3.74 1.59 8.71
N ALA A 7 4.99 1.83 9.12
CA ALA A 7 5.88 0.79 9.62
C ALA A 7 5.37 0.13 10.91
N LYS A 8 4.47 0.79 11.66
CA LYS A 8 3.96 0.33 12.96
C LYS A 8 2.50 -0.15 12.92
N THR A 9 1.65 0.43 12.07
CA THR A 9 0.20 0.16 12.02
C THR A 9 -0.24 -0.55 10.74
N GLY A 10 0.59 -0.57 9.69
CA GLY A 10 0.18 -1.04 8.36
C GLY A 10 -0.62 0.03 7.59
N PRO A 11 -1.16 -0.33 6.40
CA PRO A 11 -1.89 0.58 5.54
C PRO A 11 -3.34 0.81 6.02
N ASP A 12 -4.05 1.79 5.47
CA ASP A 12 -5.47 2.01 5.78
C ASP A 12 -6.37 0.93 5.14
N ARG A 13 -6.00 0.46 3.95
CA ARG A 13 -6.65 -0.66 3.25
C ARG A 13 -5.65 -1.57 2.56
N VAL A 14 -6.09 -2.78 2.21
CA VAL A 14 -5.33 -3.75 1.43
C VAL A 14 -6.17 -4.22 0.24
N ILE A 15 -5.63 -4.15 -0.98
CA ILE A 15 -6.28 -4.73 -2.18
C ILE A 15 -6.30 -6.25 -2.08
N ILE A 16 -7.46 -6.85 -2.36
CA ILE A 16 -7.67 -8.30 -2.28
C ILE A 16 -8.02 -8.97 -3.60
N ASN A 17 -8.33 -8.22 -4.66
CA ASN A 17 -8.66 -8.76 -5.98
C ASN A 17 -8.29 -7.80 -7.12
N ASP A 18 -8.46 -8.30 -8.34
CA ASP A 18 -8.18 -7.61 -9.60
C ASP A 18 -9.21 -6.51 -9.95
N ALA A 19 -10.38 -6.52 -9.31
CA ALA A 19 -11.35 -5.44 -9.39
C ALA A 19 -10.95 -4.20 -8.57
N GLY A 20 -9.84 -4.27 -7.81
CA GLY A 20 -9.37 -3.17 -6.96
C GLY A 20 -10.12 -3.04 -5.64
N GLU A 21 -10.79 -4.10 -5.18
CA GLU A 21 -11.46 -4.10 -3.88
C GLU A 21 -10.43 -4.00 -2.75
N GLY A 22 -10.53 -2.94 -1.94
CA GLY A 22 -9.71 -2.73 -0.76
C GLY A 22 -10.49 -2.99 0.54
N ILE A 23 -9.94 -3.78 1.46
CA ILE A 23 -10.52 -4.05 2.79
C ILE A 23 -9.58 -3.63 3.94
N PRO A 24 -10.07 -3.52 5.18
CA PRO A 24 -9.19 -3.25 6.34
C PRO A 24 -8.09 -4.32 6.53
N PRO A 25 -6.89 -3.96 7.01
CA PRO A 25 -5.75 -4.87 7.13
C PRO A 25 -6.01 -6.08 8.04
N ASP A 26 -6.77 -5.92 9.12
CA ASP A 26 -7.10 -7.02 10.03
C ASP A 26 -7.98 -8.08 9.36
N LYS A 27 -8.88 -7.66 8.46
CA LYS A 27 -9.69 -8.57 7.64
C LYS A 27 -8.85 -9.23 6.54
N ALA A 28 -7.95 -8.48 5.90
CA ALA A 28 -7.02 -9.04 4.92
C ALA A 28 -6.11 -10.11 5.54
N LEU A 29 -5.58 -9.86 6.75
CA LEU A 29 -4.76 -10.81 7.49
C LEU A 29 -5.52 -12.10 7.83
N LYS A 30 -6.80 -12.02 8.21
CA LYS A 30 -7.67 -13.20 8.43
C LYS A 30 -7.88 -14.02 7.16
N MET A 31 -7.68 -13.42 5.99
CA MET A 31 -7.74 -14.08 4.68
C MET A 31 -6.35 -14.48 4.17
N GLU A 32 -5.31 -14.36 5.02
CA GLU A 32 -3.91 -14.61 4.68
C GLU A 32 -3.38 -13.72 3.53
N ILE A 33 -3.99 -12.55 3.36
CA ILE A 33 -3.56 -11.55 2.39
C ILE A 33 -2.72 -10.51 3.12
N THR A 34 -1.44 -10.42 2.74
CA THR A 34 -0.50 -9.44 3.30
C THR A 34 0.04 -8.55 2.19
N PRO A 35 0.26 -7.26 2.45
CA PRO A 35 0.82 -6.35 1.46
C PRO A 35 2.34 -6.57 1.31
N ASP A 36 2.78 -6.73 0.07
CA ASP A 36 4.20 -6.68 -0.31
C ASP A 36 4.66 -5.24 -0.55
N ILE A 37 3.70 -4.37 -0.89
CA ILE A 37 3.89 -2.94 -1.10
C ILE A 37 2.76 -2.14 -0.44
N ILE A 38 3.07 -0.93 0.03
CA ILE A 38 2.09 0.07 0.48
C ILE A 38 2.36 1.38 -0.24
N PHE A 39 1.35 1.93 -0.91
CA PHE A 39 1.35 3.29 -1.45
C PHE A 39 0.78 4.28 -0.45
N ILE A 40 1.30 5.50 -0.43
CA ILE A 40 0.96 6.56 0.53
C ILE A 40 0.64 7.82 -0.26
N ARG A 41 -0.56 8.37 -0.08
CA ARG A 41 -1.02 9.61 -0.72
C ARG A 41 -0.52 10.84 0.04
N ASN A 42 -0.59 11.98 -0.63
CA ASN A 42 -0.27 13.29 -0.05
C ASN A 42 -1.14 13.69 1.17
N ASP A 43 -2.33 13.11 1.32
CA ASP A 43 -3.22 13.31 2.47
C ASP A 43 -2.95 12.35 3.64
N GLY A 44 -1.96 11.45 3.48
CA GLY A 44 -1.58 10.45 4.46
C GLY A 44 -2.37 9.14 4.38
N TRP A 45 -3.38 9.05 3.49
CA TRP A 45 -4.11 7.81 3.25
C TRP A 45 -3.22 6.79 2.52
N SER A 46 -3.36 5.51 2.84
CA SER A 46 -2.46 4.47 2.35
C SER A 46 -3.17 3.18 1.90
N LEU A 47 -2.63 2.57 0.84
CA LEU A 47 -3.12 1.33 0.26
C LEU A 47 -2.02 0.29 0.15
N GLY A 48 -2.20 -0.82 0.85
CA GLY A 48 -1.40 -2.02 0.69
C GLY A 48 -1.86 -2.86 -0.48
N ALA A 49 -0.94 -3.57 -1.10
CA ALA A 49 -1.24 -4.59 -2.09
C ALA A 49 -0.23 -5.74 -2.00
N PRO A 50 -0.69 -6.99 -2.17
CA PRO A 50 0.18 -8.08 -2.60
C PRO A 50 0.80 -7.75 -3.97
N GLN A 51 1.98 -8.31 -4.26
CA GLN A 51 2.72 -8.05 -5.50
C GLN A 51 1.87 -8.24 -6.76
N LYS A 52 0.99 -9.26 -6.78
CA LYS A 52 0.06 -9.53 -7.90
C LYS A 52 -0.96 -8.41 -8.18
N PHE A 53 -1.22 -7.53 -7.21
CA PHE A 53 -2.18 -6.42 -7.34
C PHE A 53 -1.50 -5.05 -7.26
N GLU A 54 -0.18 -5.01 -7.20
CA GLU A 54 0.61 -3.78 -7.10
C GLU A 54 0.28 -2.78 -8.21
N SER A 55 0.22 -3.25 -9.46
CA SER A 55 -0.09 -2.39 -10.61
C SER A 55 -1.50 -1.79 -10.55
N ILE A 56 -2.44 -2.51 -9.94
CA ILE A 56 -3.82 -2.06 -9.75
C ILE A 56 -3.86 -0.99 -8.66
N ALA A 57 -3.21 -1.26 -7.53
CA ALA A 57 -3.09 -0.31 -6.43
C ALA A 57 -2.46 1.00 -6.89
N HIS A 58 -1.36 0.93 -7.63
CA HIS A 58 -0.70 2.13 -8.17
C HIS A 58 -1.64 2.95 -9.07
N LYS A 59 -2.45 2.31 -9.92
CA LYS A 59 -3.33 2.99 -10.87
C LYS A 59 -4.57 3.63 -10.26
N MET A 60 -5.06 3.17 -9.10
CA MET A 60 -6.32 3.67 -8.51
C MET A 60 -6.30 5.18 -8.22
N TRP A 61 -5.14 5.71 -7.82
CA TRP A 61 -4.93 7.11 -7.50
C TRP A 61 -3.62 7.62 -8.10
N GLU A 62 -3.39 7.26 -9.37
CA GLU A 62 -2.23 7.72 -10.13
C GLU A 62 -2.15 9.25 -10.11
N GLY A 63 -1.00 9.77 -9.67
CA GLY A 63 -0.76 11.21 -9.48
C GLY A 63 -1.01 11.75 -8.07
N ASP A 64 -1.77 11.04 -7.21
CA ASP A 64 -1.96 11.43 -5.81
C ASP A 64 -0.98 10.74 -4.84
N TRP A 65 -0.39 9.61 -5.28
CA TRP A 65 0.65 8.93 -4.53
C TRP A 65 1.87 9.83 -4.37
N GLU A 66 2.43 9.85 -3.17
CA GLU A 66 3.64 10.61 -2.85
C GLU A 66 4.80 9.67 -2.48
N TYR A 67 4.49 8.55 -1.83
CA TYR A 67 5.49 7.58 -1.40
C TYR A 67 5.03 6.14 -1.58
N PHE A 68 5.97 5.22 -1.53
CA PHE A 68 5.70 3.80 -1.37
C PHE A 68 6.68 3.12 -0.39
N VAL A 69 6.27 1.96 0.13
CA VAL A 69 7.07 1.09 0.99
C VAL A 69 7.00 -0.33 0.47
N ARG A 70 8.15 -0.95 0.19
CA ARG A 70 8.24 -2.38 -0.13
C ARG A 70 8.68 -3.19 1.09
N PHE A 71 8.13 -4.39 1.22
CA PHE A 71 8.52 -5.36 2.23
C PHE A 71 9.44 -6.43 1.63
N PRO A 72 10.40 -6.98 2.40
CA PRO A 72 10.64 -6.74 3.82
C PRO A 72 11.54 -5.51 4.12
N GLU A 73 11.98 -4.78 3.10
CA GLU A 73 12.94 -3.66 3.24
C GLU A 73 12.45 -2.54 4.17
N LYS A 74 11.13 -2.27 4.20
CA LYS A 74 10.48 -1.24 5.03
C LYS A 74 11.10 0.16 4.88
N MET A 75 11.69 0.44 3.72
CA MET A 75 12.18 1.76 3.37
C MET A 75 11.10 2.53 2.62
N ILE A 76 10.83 3.76 3.06
CA ILE A 76 10.00 4.70 2.31
C ILE A 76 10.82 5.26 1.16
N ARG A 77 10.24 5.22 -0.03
CA ARG A 77 10.78 5.80 -1.26
C ARG A 77 9.77 6.77 -1.84
N SER A 78 10.26 7.78 -2.56
CA SER A 78 9.41 8.70 -3.32
C SER A 78 8.68 7.94 -4.41
N ILE A 79 7.42 8.31 -4.71
CA ILE A 79 6.70 7.72 -5.85
C ILE A 79 7.45 7.93 -7.18
N THR A 80 8.29 8.96 -7.28
CA THR A 80 9.11 9.21 -8.47
C THR A 80 10.17 8.14 -8.72
N GLU A 81 10.45 7.29 -7.73
CA GLU A 81 11.34 6.12 -7.83
C GLU A 81 10.58 4.81 -8.16
N TYR A 82 9.26 4.89 -8.37
CA TYR A 82 8.42 3.73 -8.66
C TYR A 82 8.44 3.44 -10.17
N GLU A 83 9.01 2.28 -10.55
CA GLU A 83 9.04 1.72 -11.92
C GLU A 83 8.14 0.47 -12.03
#